data_AF-A0A7C6V6W3-F1
#
_entry.id   AF-A0A7C6V6W3-F1
#
_cell.length_a   1.000
_cell.length_b   1.000
_cell.length_c   1.000
_cell.angle_alpha   90.00
_cell.angle_beta   90.00
_cell.angle_gamma   90.00
#
_symmetry.space_group_name_H-M   'P 1'
#
loop_
_entity.id
_entity.type
_entity.pdbx_description
1 polymer ?
#
loop_
_entity_poly.entity_id
_entity_poly.type
_entity_poly.pdbx_seq_one_letter_code
_entity_poly.pdbx_strand_id
1 'polypeptide(L)'
;MRFKVIARVSEDLSSDPSYIVHYQIFERGQLLGDGTIQVHRQARANDLELPESMRCLDGSPLPPDVQQAWREKITGAVWPYLQETIR
;
A
#
# COMPACT_ATOMS: atom_id res chain seq x y z
N MET A 1 17.16 -8.44 1.56
CA MET A 1 15.87 -7.98 2.12
C MET A 1 14.97 -9.19 2.30
N ARG A 2 14.45 -9.43 3.52
CA ARG A 2 13.54 -10.56 3.80
C ARG A 2 12.16 -10.33 3.20
N PHE A 3 11.68 -9.09 3.19
CA PHE A 3 10.38 -8.69 2.67
C PHE A 3 10.50 -7.78 1.44
N LYS A 4 9.48 -7.83 0.58
CA LYS A 4 9.31 -6.93 -0.57
C LYS A 4 7.86 -6.47 -0.64
N VAL A 5 7.65 -5.17 -0.71
CA VAL A 5 6.32 -4.58 -0.95
C VAL A 5 6.27 -3.98 -2.35
N ILE A 6 5.24 -4.35 -3.10
CA ILE A 6 4.91 -3.77 -4.40
C ILE A 6 3.60 -3.01 -4.21
N ALA A 7 3.54 -1.77 -4.71
CA ALA A 7 2.32 -0.96 -4.71
C ALA A 7 2.20 -0.25 -6.07
N ARG A 8 0.99 -0.23 -6.64
CA ARG A 8 0.68 0.42 -7.92
C ARG A 8 -0.73 1.00 -7.89
N VAL A 9 -0.88 2.22 -8.40
CA VAL A 9 -2.21 2.81 -8.64
C VAL A 9 -2.87 2.09 -9.81
N SER A 10 -4.16 1.79 -9.67
CA SER A 10 -5.01 1.30 -10.75
C SER A 10 -5.59 2.50 -11.49
N GLU A 11 -5.02 2.86 -12.63
CA GLU A 11 -5.48 4.01 -13.42
C GLU A 11 -6.94 3.85 -13.86
N ASP A 12 -7.35 2.63 -14.24
CA ASP A 12 -8.72 2.34 -14.68
C ASP A 12 -9.77 2.47 -13.57
N LEU A 13 -9.36 2.31 -12.30
CA LEU A 13 -10.24 2.36 -11.14
C LEU A 13 -10.07 3.66 -10.33
N SER A 14 -9.19 4.55 -10.76
CA SER A 14 -8.87 5.79 -10.06
C SER A 14 -9.41 7.00 -10.81
N SER A 15 -9.92 7.98 -10.08
CA SER A 15 -10.32 9.28 -10.60
C SER A 15 -10.18 10.29 -9.48
N ASP A 16 -9.57 11.45 -9.75
CA ASP A 16 -9.45 12.52 -8.75
C ASP A 16 -10.83 12.82 -8.12
N PRO A 17 -10.94 12.90 -6.79
CA PRO A 17 -9.88 12.83 -5.76
C PRO A 17 -9.55 11.46 -5.17
N SER A 18 -10.03 10.35 -5.74
CA SER A 18 -9.90 8.97 -5.23
C SER A 18 -8.98 8.09 -6.08
N TYR A 19 -7.99 7.48 -5.44
CA TYR A 19 -6.97 6.65 -6.08
C TYR A 19 -6.96 5.25 -5.47
N ILE A 20 -7.19 4.23 -6.29
CA ILE A 20 -7.15 2.83 -5.88
C ILE A 20 -5.74 2.30 -6.04
N VAL A 21 -5.15 1.77 -4.98
CA VAL A 21 -3.80 1.20 -4.96
C VAL A 21 -3.88 -0.29 -4.71
N HIS A 22 -3.38 -1.09 -5.65
CA HIS A 22 -3.12 -2.51 -5.42
C HIS A 22 -1.76 -2.67 -4.77
N TYR A 23 -1.67 -3.51 -3.75
CA TYR A 23 -0.41 -3.87 -3.12
C TYR A 23 -0.23 -5.37 -3.00
N GLN A 24 1.03 -5.79 -2.97
CA GLN A 24 1.44 -7.17 -2.73
C GLN A 24 2.63 -7.18 -1.78
N ILE A 25 2.63 -8.09 -0.81
CA ILE A 25 3.70 -8.28 0.16
C ILE A 25 4.29 -9.68 -0.03
N PHE A 26 5.61 -9.75 -0.17
CA PHE A 26 6.34 -10.99 -0.32
C PHE A 26 7.34 -11.18 0.82
N GLU A 27 7.53 -12.41 1.25
CA GLU A 27 8.61 -12.84 2.14
C GLU A 27 9.46 -13.89 1.41
N ARG A 28 10.76 -13.62 1.27
CA ARG A 28 11.72 -14.52 0.60
C ARG A 28 11.24 -14.98 -0.80
N GLY A 29 10.52 -14.11 -1.50
CA GLY A 29 9.98 -14.36 -2.84
C GLY A 29 8.63 -15.08 -2.88
N GLN A 30 8.08 -15.52 -1.74
CA GLN A 30 6.73 -16.07 -1.64
C GLN A 30 5.73 -14.97 -1.30
N LEU A 31 4.57 -14.98 -1.95
CA LEU A 31 3.49 -14.04 -1.67
C LEU A 31 2.90 -14.32 -0.29
N LEU A 32 2.96 -13.34 0.62
CA LEU A 32 2.28 -13.39 1.90
C LEU A 32 0.82 -12.96 1.78
N GLY A 33 0.55 -11.98 0.92
CA GLY A 33 -0.80 -11.50 0.66
C GLY A 33 -0.79 -10.24 -0.17
N ASP A 34 -1.98 -9.86 -0.61
CA ASP A 34 -2.27 -8.74 -1.47
C ASP A 34 -3.58 -8.07 -1.07
N GLY A 35 -3.83 -6.90 -1.64
CA GLY A 35 -5.07 -6.18 -1.38
C GLY A 35 -5.17 -4.88 -2.16
N THR A 36 -6.29 -4.21 -1.95
CA THR A 36 -6.59 -2.89 -2.49
C THR A 36 -6.82 -1.91 -1.37
N ILE A 37 -6.34 -0.68 -1.54
CA ILE A 37 -6.65 0.41 -0.64
C ILE A 37 -7.01 1.66 -1.44
N GLN A 38 -7.99 2.42 -0.94
CA GLN A 38 -8.37 3.70 -1.53
C GLN A 38 -7.66 4.82 -0.79
N VAL A 39 -7.00 5.69 -1.54
CA VAL A 39 -6.41 6.93 -1.05
C VAL A 39 -7.18 8.10 -1.62
N HIS A 40 -7.69 8.95 -0.76
CA HIS A 40 -8.44 10.14 -1.11
C HIS A 40 -7.58 11.39 -0.85
N ARG A 41 -7.32 12.18 -1.90
CA ARG A 41 -6.42 13.36 -1.84
C ARG A 41 -6.88 14.43 -0.85
N GLN A 42 -8.19 14.61 -0.73
CA GLN A 42 -8.78 15.62 0.15
C GLN A 42 -9.10 15.10 1.56
N ALA A 43 -8.84 13.81 1.84
CA ALA A 43 -9.07 13.29 3.19
C ALA A 43 -8.04 13.87 4.16
N ARG A 44 -8.51 14.27 5.34
CA ARG A 44 -7.63 14.74 6.43
C ARG A 44 -6.59 13.69 6.83
N ALA A 45 -7.00 12.42 6.78
CA ALA A 45 -6.16 11.25 6.95
C ALA A 45 -6.73 10.13 6.08
N ASN A 46 -5.84 9.33 5.49
CA ASN A 46 -6.22 8.10 4.80
C ASN A 46 -6.00 6.93 5.76
N ASP A 47 -7.00 6.07 5.86
CA ASP A 47 -6.93 4.88 6.70
C ASP A 47 -6.04 3.85 6.01
N LEU A 48 -4.78 3.78 6.41
CA LEU A 48 -3.77 2.91 5.82
C LEU A 48 -3.42 1.83 6.83
N GLU A 49 -4.14 0.72 6.82
CA GLU A 49 -3.87 -0.43 7.68
C GLU A 49 -3.75 -1.72 6.87
N LEU A 50 -2.79 -2.56 7.28
CA LEU A 50 -2.69 -3.92 6.76
C LEU A 50 -3.69 -4.81 7.52
N PRO A 51 -4.31 -5.81 6.87
CA PRO A 51 -5.17 -6.75 7.54
C PRO A 51 -4.47 -7.42 8.72
N GLU A 52 -5.11 -7.43 9.90
CA GLU A 52 -4.57 -8.10 11.09
C GLU A 52 -4.38 -9.61 10.90
N SER A 53 -4.98 -10.21 9.88
CA SER A 53 -4.80 -11.62 9.52
C SER A 53 -3.46 -11.88 8.83
N MET A 54 -2.76 -10.86 8.34
CA MET A 54 -1.50 -11.04 7.61
C MET A 54 -0.37 -11.47 8.56
N ARG A 55 0.33 -12.54 8.19
CA ARG A 55 1.37 -13.19 9.00
C ARG A 55 2.59 -13.53 8.13
N CYS A 56 3.72 -13.72 8.77
CA CYS A 56 4.92 -14.27 8.12
C CYS A 56 4.70 -15.74 7.74
N LEU A 57 5.59 -16.30 6.91
CA LEU A 57 5.56 -17.72 6.49
C LEU A 57 5.63 -18.70 7.67
N ASP A 58 6.27 -18.29 8.77
CA ASP A 58 6.38 -19.07 10.01
C ASP A 58 5.16 -18.90 10.95
N GLY A 59 4.15 -18.14 10.53
CA GLY A 59 2.95 -17.86 11.31
C GLY A 59 3.11 -16.72 12.33
N SER A 60 4.30 -16.14 12.48
CA SER A 60 4.51 -15.00 13.37
C SER A 60 3.87 -13.71 12.84
N PRO A 61 3.59 -12.71 13.70
CA PRO A 61 3.14 -11.39 13.26
C PRO A 61 4.11 -10.75 12.27
N LEU A 62 3.59 -9.93 11.35
CA LEU A 62 4.45 -9.10 10.51
C LEU A 62 5.28 -8.15 11.38
N PRO A 63 6.60 -8.03 11.13
CA PRO A 63 7.40 -7.10 11.88
C PRO A 63 7.03 -5.64 11.54
N PRO A 64 7.16 -4.69 12.49
CA PRO A 64 6.67 -3.31 12.31
C PRO A 64 7.28 -2.56 11.13
N ASP A 65 8.52 -2.89 10.75
CA ASP A 65 9.22 -2.32 9.60
C ASP A 65 8.52 -2.65 8.27
N VAL A 66 7.87 -3.81 8.16
CA VAL A 66 7.08 -4.18 6.98
C VAL A 66 5.84 -3.29 6.86
N GLN A 67 5.18 -2.98 7.97
CA GLN A 67 4.03 -2.08 7.98
C GLN A 67 4.46 -0.66 7.56
N GLN A 68 5.59 -0.18 8.05
CA GLN A 68 6.13 1.11 7.64
C GLN A 68 6.50 1.13 6.15
N ALA A 69 7.25 0.13 5.68
CA ALA A 69 7.62 0.01 4.27
C ALA A 69 6.38 -0.07 3.35
N TRP A 70 5.32 -0.74 3.79
CA TRP A 70 4.06 -0.76 3.07
C TRP A 70 3.41 0.62 2.98
N ARG A 71 3.30 1.35 4.09
CA ARG A 71 2.77 2.73 4.09
C ARG A 71 3.56 3.65 3.15
N GLU A 72 4.90 3.55 3.17
CA GLU A 72 5.78 4.32 2.29
C GLU A 72 5.57 3.97 0.81
N LYS A 73 5.37 2.69 0.47
CA LYS A 73 5.08 2.25 -0.90
C LYS A 73 3.72 2.70 -1.40
N ILE A 74 2.68 2.61 -0.57
CA ILE A 74 1.34 3.12 -0.93
C ILE A 74 1.42 4.63 -1.18
N THR A 75 2.01 5.38 -0.25
CA THR A 75 2.11 6.85 -0.34
C THR A 75 2.95 7.28 -1.54
N GLY A 76 4.08 6.61 -1.79
CA GLY A 76 4.93 6.88 -2.94
C GLY A 76 4.24 6.57 -4.28
N ALA A 77 3.37 5.56 -4.33
CA ALA A 77 2.63 5.22 -5.55
C ALA A 77 1.57 6.27 -5.91
N VAL A 78 0.90 6.85 -4.91
CA VAL A 78 -0.14 7.88 -5.11
C VAL A 78 0.43 9.30 -5.24
N TRP A 79 1.65 9.54 -4.74
CA TRP A 79 2.26 10.87 -4.67
C TRP A 79 2.17 11.70 -5.97
N PRO A 80 2.45 11.14 -7.17
CA PRO A 80 2.35 11.89 -8.41
C PRO A 80 0.95 12.51 -8.61
N TYR A 81 -0.10 11.76 -8.30
CA TYR A 81 -1.49 12.18 -8.47
C TYR A 81 -1.97 13.16 -7.39
N LEU A 82 -1.34 13.13 -6.21
CA LEU A 82 -1.64 14.08 -5.15
C LEU A 82 -1.12 15.49 -5.45
N GLN A 83 -0.08 15.60 -6.29
CA GLN A 83 0.61 16.87 -6.63
C GLN A 83 0.02 17.60 -7.85
N GLU A 84 -0.81 16.95 -8.67
CA GLU A 84 -1.32 17.51 -9.94
C GLU A 84 -2.27 18.72 -9.79
N THR A 85 -2.55 19.19 -8.57
CA THR A 85 -3.46 20.33 -8.31
C THR A 85 -2.74 21.62 -7.93
N ILE A 86 -1.41 21.67 -8.01
CA ILE A 86 -0.63 22.92 -7.92
C ILE A 86 -0.08 23.24 -9.31
N ARG A 87 -0.96 23.65 -10.24
CA ARG A 87 -0.60 24.34 -11.48
C ARG A 87 -1.65 25.39 -11.81
#